data_AF-A0A098LC10-F1
#
_entry.id   AF-A0A098LC10-F1
#
_cell.length_a   1.000
_cell.length_b   1.000
_cell.length_c   1.000
_cell.angle_alpha   90.00
_cell.angle_beta   90.00
_cell.angle_gamma   90.00
#
_symmetry.space_group_name_H-M   'P 1'
#
loop_
_entity.id
_entity.type
_entity.pdbx_description
1 polymer ?
#
loop_
_entity_poly.entity_id
_entity_poly.type
_entity_poly.pdbx_seq_one_letter_code
_entity_poly.pdbx_strand_id
1 'polypeptide(L)'
;MNQLNDKERELIKLTNHFRKKAELMIEEGTLSDEFKSVVEACERLSGIIYEHAETRKSILNKREILKNIVKDNASCPHCSSNEHLKYMALDVNEKGWKFNKYKCRRCNISFVWNRPNNPWDMLAFIDHLKADFMLKIMNNEVEEDEKMHSLEMIKQLDESLYTLKPVIEQSDLEAMEMDRKDQQVSTMIAEFTKYLQIQKILIS
;
A
#
# COMPACT_ATOMS: atom_id res chain seq x y z
N MET A 1 -3.50 -1.11 -19.76
CA MET A 1 -3.48 0.36 -19.97
C MET A 1 -2.49 0.97 -18.99
N ASN A 2 -1.50 1.68 -19.51
CA ASN A 2 -0.28 2.12 -18.84
C ASN A 2 -0.52 2.86 -17.51
N GLN A 3 0.00 2.33 -16.40
CA GLN A 3 -0.10 2.91 -15.05
C GLN A 3 0.98 3.98 -14.78
N LEU A 4 1.23 4.80 -15.78
CA LEU A 4 2.08 5.98 -15.61
C LEU A 4 1.26 7.07 -14.90
N ASN A 5 1.88 7.78 -13.96
CA ASN A 5 1.32 9.03 -13.44
C ASN A 5 1.45 10.14 -14.50
N ASP A 6 0.83 11.31 -14.26
CA ASP A 6 0.78 12.37 -15.27
C ASP A 6 2.17 12.87 -15.69
N LYS A 7 3.11 13.01 -14.73
CA LYS A 7 4.49 13.44 -15.00
C LYS A 7 5.24 12.42 -15.86
N GLU A 8 5.10 11.14 -15.54
CA GLU A 8 5.72 10.05 -16.30
C GLU A 8 5.13 9.94 -17.71
N ARG A 9 3.82 10.12 -17.88
CA ARG A 9 3.19 10.15 -19.21
C ARG A 9 3.72 11.29 -20.05
N GLU A 10 3.81 12.48 -19.47
CA GLU A 10 4.31 13.66 -20.16
C GLU A 10 5.76 13.47 -20.58
N LEU A 11 6.61 12.95 -19.70
CA LEU A 11 7.99 12.67 -20.04
C LEU A 11 8.11 11.58 -21.10
N ILE A 12 7.38 10.47 -21.01
CA ILE A 12 7.41 9.43 -22.04
C ILE A 12 7.02 10.00 -23.42
N LYS A 13 6.05 10.92 -23.48
CA LYS A 13 5.73 11.63 -24.73
C LYS A 13 6.91 12.46 -25.23
N LEU A 14 7.56 13.22 -24.33
CA LEU A 14 8.72 14.04 -24.65
C LEU A 14 9.89 13.17 -25.14
N THR A 15 10.24 12.13 -24.40
CA THR A 15 11.27 11.16 -24.72
C THR A 15 11.02 10.50 -26.08
N ASN A 16 9.79 10.06 -26.37
CA ASN A 16 9.45 9.51 -27.68
C ASN A 16 9.55 10.53 -28.82
N HIS A 17 9.22 11.79 -28.56
CA HIS A 17 9.37 12.86 -29.56
C HIS A 17 10.84 13.10 -29.90
N PHE A 18 11.72 13.23 -28.91
CA PHE A 18 13.15 13.43 -29.14
C PHE A 18 13.80 12.21 -29.76
N ARG A 19 13.42 11.00 -29.35
CA ARG A 19 13.91 9.76 -29.96
C ARG A 19 13.63 9.73 -31.46
N LYS A 20 12.37 9.96 -31.86
CA LYS A 20 11.97 10.00 -33.28
C LYS A 20 12.69 11.10 -34.06
N LYS A 21 12.85 12.28 -33.47
CA LYS A 21 13.56 13.39 -34.13
C LYS A 21 15.04 13.05 -34.33
N ALA A 22 15.69 12.46 -33.33
CA ALA A 22 17.09 12.04 -33.43
C ALA A 22 17.28 10.91 -34.45
N GLU A 23 16.38 9.91 -34.48
CA GLU A 23 16.36 8.84 -35.49
C GLU A 23 16.30 9.41 -36.92
N LEU A 24 15.36 10.33 -37.19
CA LEU A 24 15.22 10.97 -38.50
C LEU A 24 16.48 11.75 -38.92
N MET A 25 17.08 12.52 -38.01
CA MET A 25 18.27 13.32 -38.35
C MET A 25 19.53 12.46 -38.54
N ILE A 26 19.58 11.25 -37.95
CA ILE A 26 20.61 10.25 -38.23
C ILE A 26 20.40 9.65 -39.64
N GLU A 27 19.15 9.31 -40.00
CA GLU A 27 18.80 8.77 -41.33
C GLU A 27 19.08 9.77 -42.46
N GLU A 28 18.82 11.05 -42.23
CA GLU A 28 19.08 12.15 -43.18
C GLU A 28 20.57 12.51 -43.29
N GLY A 29 21.46 11.81 -42.57
CA GLY A 29 22.92 11.99 -42.63
C GLY A 29 23.39 13.35 -42.12
N THR A 30 22.55 14.07 -41.38
CA THR A 30 22.75 15.48 -41.03
C THR A 30 23.48 15.68 -39.69
N LEU A 31 23.76 14.61 -38.93
CA LEU A 31 24.30 14.70 -37.55
C LEU A 31 25.39 13.67 -37.20
N SER A 32 26.20 14.03 -36.18
CA SER A 32 27.34 13.28 -35.62
C SER A 32 26.93 12.16 -34.62
N ASP A 33 27.90 11.31 -34.25
CA ASP A 33 27.71 10.17 -33.32
C ASP A 33 27.18 10.53 -31.91
N GLU A 34 27.29 11.80 -31.48
CA GLU A 34 26.78 12.27 -30.18
C GLU A 34 25.25 12.10 -30.05
N PHE A 35 24.50 12.07 -31.16
CA PHE A 35 23.04 11.91 -31.16
C PHE A 35 22.56 10.46 -31.00
N LYS A 36 23.40 9.46 -31.29
CA LYS A 36 23.10 8.06 -30.94
C LYS A 36 22.98 7.90 -29.42
N SER A 37 23.81 8.63 -28.67
CA SER A 37 23.75 8.63 -27.21
C SER A 37 22.42 9.17 -26.65
N VAL A 38 21.77 10.10 -27.37
CA VAL A 38 20.47 10.68 -27.00
C VAL A 38 19.35 9.67 -27.19
N VAL A 39 19.36 8.92 -28.30
CA VAL A 39 18.40 7.82 -28.55
C VAL A 39 18.52 6.77 -27.46
N GLU A 40 19.74 6.30 -27.17
CA GLU A 40 19.99 5.32 -26.12
C GLU A 40 19.62 5.82 -24.71
N ALA A 41 19.86 7.11 -24.41
CA ALA A 41 19.45 7.72 -23.15
C ALA A 41 17.92 7.79 -23.04
N CYS A 42 17.23 8.12 -24.13
CA CYS A 42 15.77 8.16 -24.20
C CYS A 42 15.15 6.76 -23.99
N GLU A 43 15.73 5.73 -24.61
CA GLU A 43 15.27 4.35 -24.44
C GLU A 43 15.48 3.84 -23.02
N ARG A 44 16.68 4.05 -22.45
CA ARG A 44 16.97 3.68 -21.05
C ARG A 44 16.04 4.36 -20.07
N LEU A 45 15.83 5.68 -20.23
CA LEU A 45 14.93 6.44 -19.38
C LEU A 45 13.49 5.92 -19.47
N SER A 46 13.02 5.62 -20.69
CA SER A 46 11.69 5.04 -20.89
C SER A 46 11.57 3.69 -20.18
N GLY A 47 12.60 2.83 -20.31
CA GLY A 47 12.66 1.55 -19.62
C GLY A 47 12.55 1.69 -18.10
N ILE A 48 13.34 2.57 -17.49
CA ILE A 48 13.32 2.84 -16.04
C ILE A 48 11.92 3.30 -15.59
N ILE A 49 11.28 4.19 -16.34
CA ILE A 49 9.94 4.71 -15.99
C ILE A 49 8.90 3.59 -16.02
N TYR A 50 8.91 2.76 -17.05
CA TYR A 50 7.96 1.64 -17.15
C TYR A 50 8.18 0.57 -16.08
N GLU A 51 9.44 0.20 -15.82
CA GLU A 51 9.79 -0.76 -14.78
C GLU A 51 9.36 -0.26 -13.40
N HIS A 52 9.62 1.02 -13.11
CA HIS A 52 9.21 1.65 -11.85
C HIS A 52 7.68 1.69 -11.72
N ALA A 53 6.95 2.01 -12.79
CA ALA A 53 5.49 2.02 -12.77
C ALA A 53 4.89 0.63 -12.50
N GLU A 54 5.43 -0.43 -13.12
CA GLU A 54 4.99 -1.80 -12.82
C GLU A 54 5.40 -2.24 -11.40
N THR A 55 6.55 -1.80 -10.90
CA THR A 55 6.97 -2.06 -9.51
C THR A 55 5.98 -1.43 -8.52
N ARG A 56 5.66 -0.15 -8.70
CA ARG A 56 4.68 0.58 -7.88
C ARG A 56 3.31 -0.09 -7.89
N LYS A 57 2.84 -0.50 -9.08
CA LYS A 57 1.60 -1.27 -9.23
C LYS A 57 1.61 -2.56 -8.40
N SER A 58 2.68 -3.33 -8.51
CA SER A 58 2.83 -4.60 -7.80
C SER A 58 2.74 -4.39 -6.28
N ILE A 59 3.47 -3.40 -5.75
CA ILE A 59 3.47 -3.08 -4.32
C ILE A 59 2.09 -2.60 -3.85
N LEU A 60 1.44 -1.70 -4.59
CA LEU A 60 0.10 -1.22 -4.25
C LEU A 60 -0.93 -2.35 -4.27
N ASN A 61 -0.84 -3.27 -5.24
CA ASN A 61 -1.71 -4.45 -5.30
C ASN A 61 -1.50 -5.38 -4.10
N LYS A 62 -0.24 -5.66 -3.73
CA LYS A 62 0.07 -6.45 -2.53
C LYS A 62 -0.52 -5.80 -1.27
N ARG A 63 -0.38 -4.48 -1.12
CA ARG A 63 -0.95 -3.73 0.01
C ARG A 63 -2.47 -3.80 0.04
N GLU A 64 -3.11 -3.70 -1.11
CA GLU A 64 -4.57 -3.83 -1.21
C GLU A 64 -5.04 -5.24 -0.84
N ILE A 65 -4.34 -6.28 -1.28
CA ILE A 65 -4.59 -7.66 -0.85
C ILE A 65 -4.45 -7.78 0.67
N LEU A 66 -3.40 -7.19 1.25
CA LEU A 66 -3.18 -7.20 2.69
C LEU A 66 -4.31 -6.50 3.46
N LYS A 67 -4.80 -5.34 3.00
CA LYS A 67 -5.96 -4.69 3.64
C LYS A 67 -7.16 -5.63 3.77
N ASN A 68 -7.34 -6.52 2.80
CA ASN A 68 -8.44 -7.47 2.74
C ASN A 68 -8.16 -8.81 3.45
N ILE A 69 -6.98 -8.98 4.07
CA ILE A 69 -6.63 -10.24 4.78
C ILE A 69 -7.43 -10.41 6.07
N VAL A 70 -7.82 -9.30 6.70
CA VAL A 70 -8.66 -9.32 7.89
C VAL A 70 -10.07 -9.68 7.46
N LYS A 71 -10.43 -10.95 7.69
CA LYS A 71 -11.79 -11.43 7.42
C LYS A 71 -12.78 -10.78 8.37
N ASP A 72 -13.74 -10.10 7.79
CA ASP A 72 -14.88 -9.53 8.48
C ASP A 72 -15.91 -10.62 8.82
N ASN A 73 -15.70 -11.27 9.96
CA ASN A 73 -16.61 -12.29 10.49
C ASN A 73 -17.63 -11.68 11.47
N ALA A 74 -18.13 -10.47 11.18
CA ALA A 74 -19.10 -9.80 12.03
C ALA A 74 -20.37 -10.64 12.19
N SER A 75 -20.88 -10.71 13.41
CA SER A 75 -22.16 -11.34 13.75
C SER A 75 -23.00 -10.37 14.57
N CYS A 76 -24.33 -10.44 14.40
CA CYS A 76 -25.23 -9.63 15.21
C CYS A 76 -25.11 -10.02 16.69
N PRO A 77 -24.87 -9.09 17.64
CA PRO A 77 -24.73 -9.44 19.05
C PRO A 77 -26.03 -9.97 19.69
N HIS A 78 -27.20 -9.77 19.07
CA HIS A 78 -28.47 -10.27 19.59
C HIS A 78 -28.90 -11.63 19.01
N CYS A 79 -28.66 -11.85 17.71
CA CYS A 79 -29.12 -13.08 17.03
C CYS A 79 -27.98 -13.96 16.51
N SER A 80 -26.73 -13.58 16.75
CA SER A 80 -25.49 -14.25 16.35
C SER A 80 -25.36 -14.59 14.86
N SER A 81 -26.27 -14.05 14.03
CA SER A 81 -26.30 -14.26 12.58
C SER A 81 -25.63 -13.10 11.85
N ASN A 82 -24.90 -13.43 10.79
CA ASN A 82 -24.27 -12.50 9.87
C ASN A 82 -25.13 -12.22 8.61
N GLU A 83 -26.10 -13.08 8.31
CA GLU A 83 -26.90 -13.04 7.07
C GLU A 83 -27.71 -11.75 6.89
N HIS A 84 -28.10 -11.12 8.01
CA HIS A 84 -28.93 -9.93 8.01
C HIS A 84 -28.15 -8.65 8.28
N LEU A 85 -26.82 -8.69 8.23
CA LEU A 85 -25.98 -7.51 8.46
C LEU A 85 -25.88 -6.64 7.21
N LYS A 86 -26.11 -5.35 7.40
CA LYS A 86 -25.82 -4.32 6.40
C LYS A 86 -24.67 -3.46 6.90
N TYR A 87 -23.59 -3.36 6.14
CA TYR A 87 -22.54 -2.37 6.38
C TYR A 87 -23.15 -0.97 6.33
N MET A 88 -22.84 -0.15 7.33
CA MET A 88 -23.37 1.21 7.47
C MET A 88 -22.28 2.25 7.25
N ALA A 89 -21.17 2.13 7.97
CA ALA A 89 -20.10 3.13 7.95
C ALA A 89 -18.81 2.55 8.54
N LEU A 90 -17.73 3.31 8.40
CA LEU A 90 -16.50 3.12 9.14
C LEU A 90 -16.56 3.97 10.41
N ASP A 91 -16.19 3.37 11.53
CA ASP A 91 -16.10 4.01 12.85
C ASP A 91 -14.63 4.05 13.28
N VAL A 92 -14.23 5.08 14.02
CA VAL A 92 -12.84 5.27 14.46
C VAL A 92 -12.85 5.43 15.98
N ASN A 93 -12.11 4.58 16.69
CA ASN A 93 -12.04 4.68 18.14
C ASN A 93 -11.04 5.76 18.61
N GLU A 94 -10.93 5.95 19.92
CA GLU A 94 -10.01 6.92 20.55
C GLU A 94 -8.54 6.67 20.23
N LYS A 95 -8.17 5.43 19.90
CA LYS A 95 -6.81 5.03 19.51
C LYS A 95 -6.54 5.20 18.01
N GLY A 96 -7.53 5.67 17.25
CA GLY A 96 -7.45 5.87 15.80
C GLY A 96 -7.71 4.59 14.97
N TRP A 97 -8.03 3.46 15.60
CA TRP A 97 -8.29 2.21 14.90
C TRP A 97 -9.65 2.24 14.21
N LYS A 98 -9.69 1.69 13.00
CA LYS A 98 -10.87 1.69 12.14
C LYS A 98 -11.66 0.40 12.30
N PHE A 99 -12.95 0.54 12.58
CA PHE A 99 -13.90 -0.55 12.76
C PHE A 99 -15.04 -0.43 11.77
N ASN A 100 -15.69 -1.55 11.47
CA ASN A 100 -16.90 -1.54 10.64
C ASN A 100 -18.15 -1.41 11.53
N LYS A 101 -19.06 -0.53 11.14
CA LYS A 101 -20.37 -0.36 11.77
C LYS A 101 -21.43 -1.06 10.94
N TYR A 102 -22.27 -1.85 11.60
CA TYR A 102 -23.34 -2.63 10.97
C TYR A 102 -24.71 -2.27 11.49
N LYS A 103 -25.73 -2.55 10.67
CA LYS A 103 -27.13 -2.65 11.09
C LYS A 103 -27.62 -4.07 10.85
N CYS A 104 -28.10 -4.75 11.89
CA CYS A 104 -28.83 -6.01 11.72
C CYS A 104 -30.27 -5.71 11.30
N ARG A 105 -30.68 -6.15 10.10
CA ARG A 105 -32.04 -5.92 9.59
C ARG A 105 -33.11 -6.71 10.34
N ARG A 106 -32.75 -7.87 10.90
CA ARG A 106 -33.66 -8.71 11.70
C ARG A 106 -33.90 -8.16 13.10
N CYS A 107 -32.82 -7.79 13.81
CA CYS A 107 -32.91 -7.26 15.17
C CYS A 107 -33.17 -5.75 15.21
N ASN A 108 -33.06 -5.06 14.06
CA ASN A 108 -33.16 -3.61 13.90
C ASN A 108 -32.22 -2.79 14.81
N ILE A 109 -31.07 -3.35 15.18
CA ILE A 109 -30.03 -2.66 15.96
C ILE A 109 -28.84 -2.26 15.09
N SER A 110 -28.12 -1.24 15.53
CA SER A 110 -26.81 -0.86 14.97
C SER A 110 -25.71 -1.07 16.00
N PHE A 111 -24.58 -1.59 15.57
CA PHE A 111 -23.44 -1.88 16.43
C PHE A 111 -22.13 -1.68 15.66
N VAL A 112 -21.06 -1.37 16.39
CA VAL A 112 -19.69 -1.35 15.87
C VAL A 112 -19.09 -2.71 16.13
N TRP A 113 -18.47 -3.31 15.11
CA TRP A 113 -17.77 -4.57 15.29
C TRP A 113 -16.58 -4.37 16.21
N ASN A 114 -16.32 -5.33 17.09
CA ASN A 114 -15.33 -5.20 18.16
C ASN A 114 -13.88 -5.43 17.71
N ARG A 115 -13.64 -5.62 16.42
CA ARG A 115 -12.30 -5.86 15.86
C ARG A 115 -12.02 -4.89 14.70
N PRO A 116 -10.78 -4.39 14.57
CA PRO A 116 -10.43 -3.52 13.47
C PRO A 116 -10.66 -4.16 12.10
N ASN A 117 -10.88 -3.34 11.09
CA ASN A 117 -11.19 -3.78 9.73
C ASN A 117 -9.98 -3.87 8.78
N ASN A 118 -8.78 -3.62 9.29
CA ASN A 118 -7.54 -3.65 8.51
C ASN A 118 -6.40 -4.24 9.35
N PRO A 119 -5.36 -4.82 8.72
CA PRO A 119 -4.35 -5.57 9.44
C PRO A 119 -3.39 -4.69 10.26
N TRP A 120 -3.17 -3.43 9.87
CA TRP A 120 -2.30 -2.50 10.63
C TRP A 120 -2.91 -2.18 12.00
N ASP A 121 -4.18 -1.79 12.03
CA ASP A 121 -4.89 -1.55 13.28
C ASP A 121 -5.08 -2.85 14.08
N MET A 122 -5.23 -4.00 13.39
CA MET A 122 -5.34 -5.31 14.04
C MET A 122 -4.08 -5.67 14.84
N LEU A 123 -2.87 -5.36 14.35
CA LEU A 123 -1.65 -5.60 15.11
C LEU A 123 -1.67 -4.86 16.46
N ALA A 124 -1.91 -3.55 16.42
CA ALA A 124 -1.94 -2.72 17.61
C ALA A 124 -3.09 -3.13 18.56
N PHE A 125 -4.22 -3.56 18.00
CA PHE A 125 -5.33 -4.10 18.77
C PHE A 125 -4.97 -5.40 19.48
N ILE A 126 -4.29 -6.34 18.82
CA ILE A 126 -3.87 -7.61 19.42
C ILE A 126 -2.89 -7.36 20.58
N ASP A 127 -1.91 -6.46 20.40
CA ASP A 127 -0.97 -6.10 21.47
C ASP A 127 -1.70 -5.54 22.70
N HIS A 128 -2.71 -4.70 22.48
CA HIS A 128 -3.53 -4.16 23.56
C HIS A 128 -4.36 -5.23 24.26
N LEU A 129 -5.01 -6.10 23.48
CA LEU A 129 -5.84 -7.17 24.02
C LEU A 129 -4.99 -8.14 24.85
N LYS A 130 -3.76 -8.42 24.41
CA LYS A 130 -2.79 -9.22 25.18
C LYS A 130 -2.45 -8.55 26.51
N ALA A 131 -2.20 -7.24 26.52
CA ALA A 131 -1.93 -6.50 27.75
C ALA A 131 -3.10 -6.56 28.73
N ASP A 132 -4.34 -6.45 28.24
CA ASP A 132 -5.55 -6.57 29.07
C ASP A 132 -5.68 -7.97 29.71
N PHE A 133 -5.40 -9.04 28.96
CA PHE A 133 -5.36 -10.40 29.51
C PHE A 133 -4.25 -10.58 30.55
N MET A 134 -3.07 -10.00 30.32
CA MET A 134 -1.97 -10.05 31.30
C MET A 134 -2.36 -9.34 32.60
N LEU A 135 -3.00 -8.17 32.53
CA LEU A 135 -3.52 -7.47 33.70
C LEU A 135 -4.58 -8.31 34.44
N LYS A 136 -5.46 -9.00 33.70
CA LYS A 136 -6.45 -9.91 34.31
C LYS A 136 -5.78 -11.04 35.09
N ILE A 137 -4.72 -11.65 34.53
CA ILE A 137 -3.98 -12.73 35.19
C ILE A 137 -3.28 -12.24 36.46
N MET A 138 -2.74 -11.01 36.43
CA MET A 138 -2.06 -10.40 37.58
C MET A 138 -3.03 -10.01 38.71
N ASN A 139 -4.33 -9.97 38.46
CA ASN A 139 -5.32 -9.73 39.51
C ASN A 139 -5.52 -11.01 40.36
N ASN A 140 -5.19 -10.90 41.65
CA ASN A 140 -5.25 -12.01 42.60
C ASN A 140 -6.69 -12.46 42.93
N GLU A 141 -7.71 -11.68 42.57
CA GLU A 141 -9.12 -12.00 42.79
C GLU A 141 -9.73 -12.88 41.69
N VAL A 142 -8.98 -13.16 40.61
CA VAL A 142 -9.45 -13.96 39.48
C VAL A 142 -9.23 -15.45 39.75
N GLU A 143 -10.27 -16.26 39.47
CA GLU A 143 -10.23 -17.72 39.62
C GLU A 143 -9.18 -18.37 38.70
N GLU A 144 -8.63 -19.49 39.13
CA GLU A 144 -7.53 -20.18 38.41
C GLU A 144 -7.94 -20.62 37.00
N ASP A 145 -9.17 -21.09 36.82
CA ASP A 145 -9.71 -21.49 35.51
C ASP A 145 -9.76 -20.31 34.52
N GLU A 146 -10.12 -19.11 35.02
CA GLU A 146 -10.13 -17.90 34.19
C GLU A 146 -8.71 -17.42 33.83
N LYS A 147 -7.74 -17.63 34.73
CA LYS A 147 -6.32 -17.35 34.45
C LYS A 147 -5.77 -18.28 33.37
N MET A 148 -6.08 -19.57 33.47
CA MET A 148 -5.70 -20.58 32.47
C MET A 148 -6.30 -20.26 31.10
N HIS A 149 -7.58 -19.89 31.05
CA HIS A 149 -8.22 -19.45 29.81
C HIS A 149 -7.54 -18.21 29.23
N SER A 150 -7.21 -17.22 30.07
CA SER A 150 -6.54 -15.99 29.64
C SER A 150 -5.13 -16.27 29.08
N LEU A 151 -4.38 -17.20 29.68
CA LEU A 151 -3.07 -17.64 29.17
C LEU A 151 -3.18 -18.32 27.80
N GLU A 152 -4.19 -19.15 27.60
CA GLU A 152 -4.44 -19.79 26.30
C GLU A 152 -4.79 -18.75 25.22
N MET A 153 -5.61 -17.75 25.56
CA MET A 153 -5.92 -16.64 24.66
C MET A 153 -4.65 -15.85 24.31
N ILE A 154 -3.80 -15.53 25.28
CA ILE A 154 -2.51 -14.84 25.03
C ILE A 154 -1.67 -15.64 24.03
N LYS A 155 -1.58 -16.96 24.19
CA LYS A 155 -0.82 -17.81 23.27
C LYS A 155 -1.34 -17.72 21.84
N GLN A 156 -2.65 -17.77 21.63
CA GLN A 156 -3.27 -17.64 20.31
C GLN A 156 -3.03 -16.25 19.69
N LEU A 157 -3.05 -15.20 20.53
CA LEU A 157 -2.72 -13.83 20.09
C LEU A 157 -1.25 -13.72 19.67
N ASP A 158 -0.33 -14.34 20.40
CA ASP A 158 1.09 -14.37 20.06
C ASP A 158 1.37 -15.10 18.74
N GLU A 159 0.70 -16.23 18.50
CA GLU A 159 0.78 -16.95 17.22
C GLU A 159 0.25 -16.09 16.05
N SER A 160 -0.83 -15.35 16.29
CA SER A 160 -1.40 -14.42 15.30
C SER A 160 -0.44 -13.26 15.01
N LEU A 161 0.19 -12.67 16.03
CA LEU A 161 1.19 -11.62 15.88
C LEU A 161 2.43 -12.11 15.14
N TYR A 162 2.94 -13.29 15.50
CA TYR A 162 4.10 -13.90 14.86
C TYR A 162 3.91 -14.07 13.35
N THR A 163 2.67 -14.35 12.93
CA THR A 163 2.32 -14.50 11.52
C THR A 163 2.10 -13.16 10.82
N LEU A 164 1.34 -12.24 11.45
CA LEU A 164 0.88 -11.02 10.79
C LEU A 164 1.96 -9.93 10.76
N LYS A 165 2.71 -9.77 11.84
CA LYS A 165 3.70 -8.69 12.03
C LYS A 165 4.77 -8.64 10.92
N PRO A 166 5.51 -9.73 10.60
CA PRO A 166 6.56 -9.66 9.59
C PRO A 166 6.03 -9.32 8.19
N VAL A 167 4.80 -9.75 7.88
CA VAL A 167 4.17 -9.48 6.59
C VAL A 167 3.84 -7.99 6.45
N ILE A 168 3.33 -7.36 7.52
CA ILE A 168 3.02 -5.93 7.53
C ILE A 168 4.32 -5.11 7.47
N GLU A 169 5.29 -5.44 8.31
CA GLU A 169 6.59 -4.75 8.34
C GLU A 169 7.28 -4.79 6.97
N GLN A 170 7.31 -5.96 6.32
CA GLN A 170 7.85 -6.09 4.97
C GLN A 170 7.07 -5.26 3.96
N SER A 171 5.73 -5.20 4.07
CA SER A 171 4.91 -4.40 3.19
C SER A 171 5.15 -2.90 3.36
N ASP A 172 5.39 -2.44 4.58
CA ASP A 172 5.70 -1.05 4.88
C ASP A 172 7.11 -0.69 4.39
N LEU A 173 8.09 -1.58 4.52
CA LEU A 173 9.42 -1.41 3.93
C LEU A 173 9.37 -1.30 2.40
N GLU A 174 8.60 -2.17 1.72
CA GLU A 174 8.41 -2.10 0.27
C GLU A 174 7.77 -0.76 -0.15
N ALA A 175 6.79 -0.27 0.62
CA ALA A 175 6.15 1.01 0.35
C ALA A 175 7.11 2.19 0.54
N MET A 176 7.89 2.20 1.62
CA MET A 176 8.87 3.25 1.87
C MET A 176 9.95 3.30 0.78
N GLU A 177 10.45 2.15 0.33
CA GLU A 177 11.43 2.08 -0.74
C GLU A 177 10.84 2.52 -2.09
N MET A 178 9.57 2.20 -2.36
CA MET A 178 8.83 2.71 -3.51
C MET A 178 8.74 4.25 -3.49
N ASP A 179 8.36 4.84 -2.35
CA ASP A 179 8.25 6.29 -2.20
C ASP A 179 9.61 6.98 -2.41
N ARG A 180 10.69 6.37 -1.91
CA ARG A 180 12.07 6.84 -2.13
C ARG A 180 12.43 6.82 -3.62
N LYS A 181 12.09 5.73 -4.32
CA LYS A 181 12.31 5.63 -5.78
C LYS A 181 11.44 6.61 -6.56
N ASP A 182 10.19 6.84 -6.14
CA ASP A 182 9.31 7.85 -6.74
C ASP A 182 9.95 9.24 -6.70
N GLN A 183 10.59 9.61 -5.59
CA GLN A 183 11.33 10.87 -5.48
C GLN A 183 12.54 10.91 -6.42
N GLN A 184 13.33 9.84 -6.48
CA GLN A 184 14.51 9.76 -7.36
C GLN A 184 14.11 9.85 -8.84
N VAL A 185 13.08 9.09 -9.24
CA VAL A 185 12.54 9.14 -10.60
C VAL A 185 12.02 10.55 -10.87
N SER A 186 11.28 11.18 -9.97
CA SER A 186 10.81 12.57 -10.17
C SER A 186 11.96 13.56 -10.37
N THR A 187 13.07 13.41 -9.66
CA THR A 187 14.27 14.25 -9.85
C THR A 187 14.91 14.00 -11.22
N MET A 188 15.11 12.73 -11.58
CA MET A 188 15.63 12.34 -12.89
C MET A 188 14.74 12.87 -14.03
N ILE A 189 13.41 12.83 -13.87
CA ILE A 189 12.44 13.39 -14.82
C ILE A 189 12.70 14.89 -15.02
N ALA A 190 12.88 15.64 -13.92
CA ALA A 190 13.11 17.08 -13.98
C ALA A 190 14.44 17.43 -14.67
N GLU A 191 15.51 16.72 -14.31
CA GLU A 191 16.85 16.90 -14.91
C GLU A 191 16.85 16.58 -16.40
N PHE A 192 16.23 15.47 -16.80
CA PHE A 192 16.17 15.05 -18.19
C PHE A 192 15.30 16.00 -19.03
N THR A 193 14.19 16.48 -18.47
CA THR A 193 13.36 17.51 -19.13
C THR A 193 14.18 18.77 -19.41
N LYS A 194 14.99 19.22 -18.44
CA LYS A 194 15.89 20.37 -18.62
C LYS A 194 16.96 20.10 -19.68
N TYR A 195 17.58 18.92 -19.66
CA TYR A 195 18.56 18.52 -20.67
C TYR A 195 17.95 18.53 -22.08
N LEU A 196 16.78 17.92 -22.25
CA LEU A 196 16.07 17.89 -23.53
C LEU A 196 15.65 19.29 -24.00
N GLN A 197 15.27 20.19 -23.09
CA GLN A 197 15.00 21.60 -23.45
C GLN A 197 16.25 22.31 -23.95
N ILE A 198 17.42 22.08 -23.33
CA ILE A 198 18.70 22.63 -23.81
C ILE A 198 19.04 22.08 -25.19
N GLN A 199 18.91 20.77 -25.38
CA GLN A 199 19.15 20.14 -26.68
C GLN A 199 18.17 20.65 -27.75
N LYS A 200 16.91 20.88 -27.41
CA LYS A 200 15.94 21.50 -28.32
C LYS A 200 16.42 22.85 -28.84
N ILE A 201 17.05 23.66 -27.99
CA ILE A 201 17.61 24.97 -28.36
C ILE A 201 18.81 24.80 -29.31
N LEU A 202 19.61 23.74 -29.14
CA LEU A 202 20.77 23.46 -30.01
C LEU A 202 20.40 22.87 -31.38
N ILE A 203 19.21 22.25 -31.49
CA ILE A 203 18.69 21.59 -32.71
C ILE A 203 17.58 22.43 -33.37
N SER A 204 17.34 23.66 -32.91
CA SER A 204 16.45 24.64 -33.56
C SER A 204 17.27 25.70 -34.24
#